data_AF-A0A0D2F066-F1
#
_entry.id   AF-A0A0D2F066-F1
#
_cell.length_a   1.000
_cell.length_b   1.000
_cell.length_c   1.000
_cell.angle_alpha   90.00
_cell.angle_beta   90.00
_cell.angle_gamma   90.00
#
_symmetry.space_group_name_H-M   'P 1'
#
loop_
_entity.id
_entity.type
_entity.pdbx_description
1 polymer ?
#
loop_
_entity_poly.entity_id
_entity_poly.type
_entity_poly.pdbx_seq_one_letter_code
_entity_poly.pdbx_strand_id
1 'polypeptide(L)'
;MSPKLERHLLQPFICSRCQTQRHSPFLPRSRTFATSPAAHTVSSSTPKYLQLTNRTIIRLVGPDAANYLFNLVPARLLGTGSTKPIYTAFLSAHGRILNDVFIYPPLDSTSEEWYVEVDAESASDLLKHLRKHKLRSKFQLDKIDPDKMGVYYSWPSDTEIGGSTGRIGGQDPRPGMGTRWLDGTSSKPETLQRLEEGGGQAVTLQEYTIHRMLNGVAEGQTELPTANSLPQESNIDFFGGIDFTKGCYLGQELTIRTHHTGVVRKRILPCQLYDEQNPPSSGQTTPEYKPDLSLPMPPSQSNISKLNARGRGRSSGKWLSGVGNIGLALCRLEMMTDIQLTADTANYDPNEQYKVQWDVDGEEGKREIMLKPFVPQWLREGVEQNLRRKERKVKPRREEDDYEDVD
;
A
#
# COMPACT_ATOMS: atom_id res chain seq x y z
N MET A 1 50.88 11.84 33.58
CA MET A 1 50.44 10.44 33.79
C MET A 1 49.56 10.41 35.03
N SER A 2 48.28 10.14 34.84
CA SER A 2 47.28 9.96 35.91
C SER A 2 46.36 8.83 35.46
N PRO A 3 46.15 7.75 36.24
CA PRO A 3 45.23 6.70 35.84
C PRO A 3 43.79 7.09 36.16
N LYS A 4 42.90 6.79 35.22
CA LYS A 4 41.45 7.03 35.25
C LYS A 4 40.74 5.99 36.12
N LEU A 5 39.76 6.44 36.89
CA LEU A 5 38.81 5.62 37.64
C LEU A 5 37.78 5.01 36.67
N GLU A 6 37.74 3.68 36.55
CA GLU A 6 36.66 2.96 35.85
C GLU A 6 35.40 2.90 36.74
N ARG A 7 34.26 3.34 36.18
CA ARG A 7 32.94 3.17 36.80
C ARG A 7 32.36 1.82 36.38
N HIS A 8 32.37 0.86 37.28
CA HIS A 8 31.65 -0.40 37.12
C HIS A 8 30.14 -0.16 37.01
N LEU A 9 29.56 -0.72 35.95
CA LEU A 9 28.13 -0.76 35.68
C LEU A 9 27.43 -1.70 36.68
N LEU A 10 26.28 -1.25 37.18
CA LEU A 10 25.32 -1.97 38.00
C LEU A 10 24.90 -3.28 37.30
N GLN A 11 25.35 -4.43 37.80
CA GLN A 11 24.68 -5.71 37.54
C GLN A 11 23.61 -5.95 38.63
N PRO A 12 22.39 -6.38 38.27
CA PRO A 12 21.38 -6.72 39.26
C PRO A 12 21.77 -8.02 39.98
N PHE A 13 21.72 -7.99 41.31
CA PHE A 13 21.94 -9.15 42.15
C PHE A 13 20.83 -10.19 41.95
N ILE A 14 21.19 -11.41 41.51
CA ILE A 14 20.27 -12.55 41.39
C ILE A 14 20.54 -13.50 42.55
N CYS A 15 19.49 -13.80 43.33
CA CYS A 15 19.56 -14.70 44.48
C CYS A 15 19.88 -16.16 44.07
N SER A 16 20.64 -16.87 44.90
CA SER A 16 21.09 -18.26 44.69
C SER A 16 19.95 -19.29 44.57
N ARG A 17 18.73 -18.98 45.04
CA ARG A 17 17.52 -19.78 44.77
C ARG A 17 16.97 -19.62 43.35
N CYS A 18 17.18 -18.47 42.70
CA CYS A 18 16.74 -18.23 41.33
C CYS A 18 17.67 -18.88 40.28
N GLN A 19 18.92 -19.19 40.64
CA GLN A 19 19.87 -19.89 39.79
C GLN A 19 19.65 -21.41 39.70
N THR A 20 18.88 -22.00 40.63
CA THR A 20 18.71 -23.46 40.76
C THR A 20 17.36 -23.99 40.28
N GLN A 21 16.39 -23.12 39.96
CA GLN A 21 15.21 -23.54 39.18
C GLN A 21 15.55 -23.58 37.69
N ARG A 22 15.95 -24.76 37.22
CA ARG A 22 15.99 -25.09 35.79
C ARG A 22 14.57 -24.97 35.23
N HIS A 23 14.25 -23.82 34.65
CA HIS A 23 13.09 -23.69 33.78
C HIS A 23 13.30 -24.61 32.57
N SER A 24 12.52 -25.69 32.52
CA SER A 24 12.26 -26.42 31.28
C SER A 24 11.81 -25.41 30.22
N PRO A 25 12.28 -25.48 28.96
CA PRO A 25 11.83 -24.56 27.93
C PRO A 25 10.36 -24.87 27.62
N PHE A 26 9.45 -24.13 28.27
CA PHE A 26 8.09 -23.99 27.77
C PHE A 26 8.19 -23.24 26.45
N LEU A 27 8.27 -23.99 25.35
CA LEU A 27 7.96 -23.48 24.03
C LEU A 27 6.55 -22.86 24.11
N PRO A 28 6.37 -21.56 23.81
CA PRO A 28 5.04 -21.04 23.61
C PRO A 28 4.48 -21.74 22.39
N ARG A 29 3.61 -22.72 22.61
CA ARG A 29 2.81 -23.35 21.57
C ARG A 29 1.80 -22.29 21.11
N SER A 30 2.24 -21.38 20.24
CA SER A 30 1.36 -20.48 19.51
C SER A 30 0.48 -21.37 18.65
N ARG A 31 -0.74 -21.64 19.13
CA ARG A 31 -1.81 -22.16 18.30
C ARG A 31 -2.28 -20.99 17.45
N THR A 32 -1.66 -20.83 16.29
CA THR A 32 -2.26 -20.07 15.19
C THR A 32 -3.51 -20.83 14.75
N PHE A 33 -4.67 -20.43 15.27
CA PHE A 33 -5.92 -20.73 14.59
C PHE A 33 -5.97 -19.83 13.35
N ALA A 34 -5.32 -20.28 12.28
CA ALA A 34 -5.57 -19.79 10.94
C ALA A 34 -6.75 -20.57 10.39
N THR A 35 -7.98 -20.17 10.73
CA THR A 35 -9.13 -20.49 9.89
C THR A 35 -9.17 -19.44 8.78
N SER A 36 -8.19 -19.50 7.88
CA SER A 36 -8.42 -18.98 6.54
C SER A 36 -9.32 -19.99 5.85
N PRO A 37 -10.48 -19.60 5.28
CA PRO A 37 -11.17 -20.48 4.36
C PRO A 37 -10.17 -20.82 3.26
N ALA A 38 -9.94 -22.10 3.03
CA ALA A 38 -9.20 -22.55 1.86
C ALA A 38 -9.96 -22.01 0.64
N ALA A 39 -9.42 -21.00 -0.02
CA ALA A 39 -9.89 -20.62 -1.34
C ALA A 39 -9.67 -21.85 -2.22
N HIS A 40 -10.77 -22.47 -2.66
CA HIS A 40 -10.74 -23.50 -3.69
C HIS A 40 -10.15 -22.86 -4.95
N THR A 41 -8.84 -22.99 -5.11
CA THR A 41 -8.13 -22.53 -6.29
C THR A 41 -7.79 -23.80 -7.06
N VAL A 42 -8.32 -23.89 -8.28
CA VAL A 42 -7.99 -24.95 -9.23
C VAL A 42 -6.50 -24.81 -9.54
N SER A 43 -5.68 -25.64 -8.88
CA SER A 43 -4.22 -25.60 -8.97
C SER A 43 -3.77 -26.34 -10.23
N SER A 44 -3.64 -25.61 -11.32
CA SER A 44 -2.80 -25.97 -12.48
C SER A 44 -2.37 -24.74 -13.31
N SER A 45 -2.25 -23.57 -12.68
CA SER A 45 -1.87 -22.34 -13.40
C SER A 45 -0.35 -22.15 -13.40
N THR A 46 0.24 -22.20 -14.58
CA THR A 46 1.62 -21.77 -14.85
C THR A 46 1.90 -20.42 -14.17
N PRO A 47 2.98 -20.31 -13.37
CA PRO A 47 3.30 -19.08 -12.65
C PRO A 47 3.62 -17.94 -13.63
N LYS A 48 2.90 -16.82 -13.52
CA LYS A 48 3.11 -15.65 -14.39
C LYS A 48 4.17 -14.73 -13.81
N TYR A 49 4.96 -14.10 -14.67
CA TYR A 49 5.96 -13.11 -14.27
C TYR A 49 6.11 -11.97 -15.26
N LEU A 50 6.59 -10.82 -14.79
CA LEU A 50 7.10 -9.75 -15.66
C LEU A 50 8.27 -9.01 -15.05
N GLN A 51 9.05 -8.36 -15.92
CA GLN A 51 9.90 -7.25 -15.52
C GLN A 51 9.08 -5.95 -15.55
N LEU A 52 9.09 -5.20 -14.44
CA LEU A 52 8.40 -3.92 -14.32
C LEU A 52 9.26 -2.80 -14.92
N THR A 53 9.11 -2.56 -16.23
CA THR A 53 9.89 -1.56 -16.97
C THR A 53 9.49 -0.11 -16.66
N ASN A 54 8.31 0.10 -16.09
CA ASN A 54 7.84 1.40 -15.60
C ASN A 54 8.36 1.76 -14.20
N ARG A 55 9.14 0.88 -13.56
CA ARG A 55 9.72 1.09 -12.23
C ARG A 55 11.24 1.11 -12.33
N THR A 56 11.86 1.89 -11.45
CA THR A 56 13.32 2.04 -11.38
C THR A 56 13.78 2.12 -9.93
N ILE A 57 15.08 2.01 -9.72
CA ILE A 57 15.68 1.88 -8.40
C ILE A 57 16.56 3.08 -8.08
N ILE A 58 16.39 3.62 -6.87
CA ILE A 58 17.32 4.54 -6.22
C ILE A 58 18.00 3.75 -5.09
N ARG A 59 19.32 3.62 -5.17
CA ARG A 59 20.15 2.95 -4.17
C ARG A 59 20.67 3.97 -3.16
N LEU A 60 20.60 3.60 -1.88
CA LEU A 60 21.18 4.33 -0.76
C LEU A 60 22.19 3.42 -0.06
N VAL A 61 23.45 3.85 0.03
CA VAL A 61 24.52 3.04 0.66
C VAL A 61 25.26 3.85 1.70
N GLY A 62 25.24 3.38 2.95
CA GLY A 62 26.05 3.93 4.04
C GLY A 62 25.32 3.99 5.39
N PRO A 63 26.05 4.33 6.47
CA PRO A 63 25.59 4.12 7.84
C PRO A 63 24.38 4.95 8.22
N ASP A 64 24.20 6.12 7.61
CA ASP A 64 23.08 7.02 7.91
C ASP A 64 21.84 6.75 7.05
N ALA A 65 21.90 5.85 6.05
CA ALA A 65 20.82 5.65 5.08
C ALA A 65 19.50 5.20 5.75
N ALA A 66 19.59 4.27 6.69
CA ALA A 66 18.42 3.71 7.37
C ALA A 66 17.67 4.77 8.21
N ASN A 67 18.41 5.55 9.01
CA ASN A 67 17.86 6.64 9.82
C ASN A 67 17.32 7.78 8.94
N TYR A 68 18.01 8.08 7.84
CA TYR A 68 17.58 9.08 6.88
C TYR A 68 16.23 8.72 6.25
N LEU A 69 16.08 7.49 5.73
CA LEU A 69 14.82 7.00 5.18
C LEU A 69 13.73 6.98 6.26
N PHE A 70 14.06 6.52 7.47
CA PHE A 70 13.12 6.47 8.59
C PHE A 70 12.50 7.84 8.89
N ASN A 71 13.24 8.94 8.74
CA ASN A 71 12.73 10.29 9.00
C ASN A 71 11.96 10.90 7.82
N LEU A 72 11.93 10.25 6.65
CA LEU A 72 11.26 10.78 5.45
C LEU A 72 9.99 10.02 5.04
N VAL A 73 9.79 8.80 5.56
CA VAL A 73 8.64 7.98 5.20
C VAL A 73 7.75 7.66 6.41
N PRO A 74 6.44 7.46 6.22
CA PRO A 74 5.52 7.11 7.29
C PRO A 74 5.65 5.66 7.76
N ALA A 75 6.21 4.75 6.98
CA ALA A 75 6.39 3.34 7.38
C ALA A 75 7.50 3.15 8.44
N ARG A 76 7.39 2.10 9.25
CA ARG A 76 8.46 1.64 10.13
C ARG A 76 9.46 0.80 9.33
N LEU A 77 10.70 1.30 9.21
CA LEU A 77 11.78 0.60 8.51
C LEU A 77 12.74 -0.12 9.46
N LEU A 78 12.93 0.42 10.67
CA LEU A 78 13.89 -0.08 11.66
C LEU A 78 13.23 -1.06 12.62
N GLY A 79 14.01 -2.03 13.10
CA GLY A 79 13.57 -2.98 14.14
C GLY A 79 12.54 -4.01 13.67
N THR A 80 12.35 -4.18 12.37
CA THR A 80 11.42 -5.17 11.79
C THR A 80 12.01 -6.57 11.72
N GLY A 81 13.35 -6.70 11.63
CA GLY A 81 14.05 -7.96 11.38
C GLY A 81 13.67 -8.64 10.06
N SER A 82 12.95 -7.93 9.19
CA SER A 82 12.39 -8.44 7.95
C SER A 82 13.15 -7.88 6.75
N THR A 83 13.49 -8.75 5.81
CA THR A 83 14.08 -8.41 4.50
C THR A 83 13.02 -8.21 3.41
N LYS A 84 11.74 -8.38 3.75
CA LYS A 84 10.61 -8.21 2.82
C LYS A 84 10.46 -6.76 2.37
N PRO A 85 9.96 -6.53 1.13
CA PRO A 85 9.71 -5.20 0.62
C PRO A 85 8.62 -4.48 1.44
N ILE A 86 8.83 -3.19 1.67
CA ILE A 86 7.94 -2.32 2.45
C ILE A 86 7.30 -1.31 1.50
N TYR A 87 5.99 -1.36 1.32
CA TYR A 87 5.26 -0.37 0.54
C TYR A 87 4.95 0.87 1.39
N THR A 88 5.27 2.06 0.90
CA THR A 88 5.01 3.33 1.58
C THR A 88 5.01 4.49 0.58
N ALA A 89 5.07 5.74 1.05
CA ALA A 89 5.20 6.91 0.19
C ALA A 89 6.11 7.98 0.80
N PHE A 90 6.81 8.71 -0.06
CA PHE A 90 7.40 10.00 0.33
C PHE A 90 6.32 11.07 0.34
N LEU A 91 6.32 11.91 1.37
CA LEU A 91 5.31 12.95 1.56
C LEU A 91 5.93 14.33 1.39
N SER A 92 5.12 15.26 0.91
CA SER A 92 5.40 16.69 1.02
C SER A 92 5.34 17.14 2.48
N ALA A 93 5.86 18.32 2.78
CA ALA A 93 5.73 18.94 4.10
C ALA A 93 4.27 19.10 4.56
N HIS A 94 3.33 19.18 3.62
CA HIS A 94 1.89 19.24 3.88
C HIS A 94 1.22 17.86 4.08
N GLY A 95 1.99 16.76 4.09
CA GLY A 95 1.48 15.39 4.28
C GLY A 95 0.77 14.79 3.06
N ARG A 96 1.04 15.31 1.86
CA ARG A 96 0.51 14.80 0.58
C ARG A 96 1.54 13.92 -0.11
N ILE A 97 1.11 12.84 -0.76
CA ILE A 97 1.98 11.89 -1.48
C ILE A 97 2.76 12.62 -2.57
N LEU A 98 4.08 12.47 -2.58
CA LEU A 98 4.94 12.81 -3.71
C LEU A 98 5.12 11.60 -4.63
N ASN A 99 5.50 10.47 -4.05
CA ASN A 99 5.75 9.23 -4.75
C ASN A 99 5.38 8.05 -3.85
N ASP A 100 4.64 7.08 -4.39
CA ASP A 100 4.55 5.73 -3.84
C ASP A 100 5.80 4.93 -4.15
N VAL A 101 6.29 4.18 -3.17
CA VAL A 101 7.55 3.46 -3.28
C VAL A 101 7.50 2.11 -2.60
N PHE A 102 8.35 1.21 -3.07
CA PHE A 102 8.78 0.05 -2.31
C PHE A 102 10.18 0.29 -1.77
N ILE A 103 10.38 -0.01 -0.49
CA ILE A 103 11.68 0.05 0.16
C ILE A 103 12.12 -1.37 0.49
N TYR A 104 13.30 -1.73 0.01
CA TYR A 104 13.92 -3.02 0.24
C TYR A 104 15.01 -2.86 1.30
N PRO A 105 14.85 -3.50 2.47
CA PRO A 105 15.87 -3.53 3.51
C PRO A 105 17.11 -4.32 3.07
N PRO A 106 18.26 -4.11 3.72
CA PRO A 106 19.45 -4.94 3.53
C PRO A 106 19.17 -6.42 3.82
N LEU A 107 19.83 -7.32 3.10
CA LEU A 107 19.66 -8.78 3.25
C LEU A 107 20.20 -9.33 4.57
N ASP A 108 21.23 -8.69 5.10
CA ASP A 108 21.88 -9.06 6.35
C ASP A 108 22.22 -7.80 7.16
N SER A 109 22.58 -8.00 8.43
CA SER A 109 22.95 -6.91 9.34
C SER A 109 24.30 -6.26 9.01
N THR A 110 25.04 -6.81 8.04
CA THR A 110 26.35 -6.30 7.61
C THR A 110 26.26 -5.37 6.40
N SER A 111 25.19 -5.50 5.62
CA SER A 111 24.89 -4.64 4.49
C SER A 111 24.21 -3.35 4.95
N GLU A 112 24.70 -2.23 4.43
CA GLU A 112 24.11 -0.90 4.63
C GLU A 112 23.39 -0.41 3.35
N GLU A 113 23.03 -1.33 2.46
CA GLU A 113 22.40 -1.03 1.18
C GLU A 113 20.88 -1.09 1.26
N TRP A 114 20.25 0.03 0.99
CA TRP A 114 18.81 0.15 0.85
C TRP A 114 18.45 0.47 -0.59
N TYR A 115 17.36 -0.12 -1.06
CA TYR A 115 16.85 0.14 -2.40
C TYR A 115 15.45 0.72 -2.31
N VAL A 116 15.23 1.81 -3.04
CA VAL A 116 13.93 2.48 -3.15
C VAL A 116 13.47 2.34 -4.59
N GLU A 117 12.41 1.58 -4.77
CA GLU A 117 11.76 1.40 -6.05
C GLU A 117 10.62 2.40 -6.24
N VAL A 118 10.70 3.14 -7.33
CA VAL A 118 9.82 4.27 -7.65
C VAL A 118 9.44 4.20 -9.13
N ASP A 119 8.34 4.86 -9.48
CA ASP A 119 7.97 5.09 -10.88
C ASP A 119 9.12 5.74 -11.66
N ALA A 120 9.42 5.19 -12.84
CA ALA A 120 10.57 5.56 -13.63
C ALA A 120 10.54 7.03 -14.09
N GLU A 121 9.35 7.57 -14.37
CA GLU A 121 9.15 8.94 -14.84
C GLU A 121 9.40 9.96 -13.72
N SER A 122 9.00 9.63 -12.49
CA SER A 122 9.12 10.53 -11.34
C SER A 122 10.41 10.34 -10.52
N ALA A 123 11.21 9.32 -10.81
CA ALA A 123 12.44 8.98 -10.10
C ALA A 123 13.45 10.13 -10.02
N SER A 124 13.60 10.91 -11.08
CA SER A 124 14.54 12.04 -11.13
C SER A 124 14.13 13.15 -10.15
N ASP A 125 12.84 13.40 -10.01
CA ASP A 125 12.31 14.41 -9.09
C ASP A 125 12.35 13.92 -7.63
N LEU A 126 12.08 12.63 -7.39
CA LEU A 126 12.31 12.02 -6.09
C LEU A 126 13.79 12.10 -5.70
N LEU A 127 14.72 11.81 -6.62
CA LEU A 127 16.15 11.89 -6.34
C LEU A 127 16.60 13.33 -5.98
N LYS A 128 16.06 14.35 -6.66
CA LYS A 128 16.27 15.76 -6.28
C LYS A 128 15.73 16.06 -4.88
N HIS A 129 14.53 15.57 -4.57
CA HIS A 129 13.92 15.71 -3.25
C HIS A 129 14.80 15.07 -2.17
N LEU A 130 15.28 13.83 -2.38
CA LEU A 130 16.18 13.16 -1.46
C LEU A 130 17.50 13.93 -1.29
N ARG A 131 18.12 14.41 -2.37
CA ARG A 131 19.36 15.21 -2.27
C ARG A 131 19.15 16.50 -1.47
N LYS A 132 18.01 17.17 -1.63
CA LYS A 132 17.66 18.37 -0.86
C LYS A 132 17.56 18.10 0.65
N HIS A 133 17.06 16.93 1.05
CA HIS A 133 16.90 16.56 2.46
C HIS A 133 18.13 15.89 3.08
N LYS A 134 19.13 15.51 2.29
CA LYS A 134 20.39 14.91 2.74
C LYS A 134 21.33 15.95 3.37
N LEU A 135 21.08 16.31 4.64
CA LEU A 135 21.90 17.27 5.39
C LEU A 135 22.99 16.55 6.20
N ARG A 136 24.24 16.61 5.73
CA ARG A 136 25.44 16.03 6.40
C ARG A 136 25.41 14.51 6.63
N SER A 137 24.33 13.82 6.27
CA SER A 137 24.22 12.37 6.39
C SER A 137 25.23 11.65 5.49
N LYS A 138 25.92 10.68 6.06
CA LYS A 138 26.97 9.87 5.44
C LYS A 138 26.38 8.66 4.72
N PHE A 139 25.98 8.86 3.48
CA PHE A 139 25.61 7.78 2.54
C PHE A 139 25.71 8.27 1.09
N GLN A 140 25.68 7.37 0.13
CA GLN A 140 25.65 7.65 -1.31
C GLN A 140 24.22 7.49 -1.88
N LEU A 141 23.90 8.25 -2.93
CA LEU A 141 22.58 8.27 -3.58
C LEU A 141 22.73 8.12 -5.09
N ASP A 142 22.36 6.96 -5.61
CA ASP A 142 22.50 6.63 -7.02
C ASP A 142 21.17 6.16 -7.61
N LYS A 143 20.77 6.72 -8.75
CA LYS A 143 19.74 6.09 -9.59
C LYS A 143 20.42 4.96 -10.35
N ILE A 144 19.91 3.75 -10.21
CA ILE A 144 20.47 2.55 -10.83
C ILE A 144 19.94 2.43 -12.26
N ASP A 145 20.85 2.05 -13.16
CA ASP A 145 20.52 1.74 -14.54
C ASP A 145 19.64 0.46 -14.60
N PRO A 146 18.49 0.47 -15.30
CA PRO A 146 17.65 -0.72 -15.48
C PRO A 146 18.39 -1.95 -16.03
N ASP A 147 19.51 -1.77 -16.76
CA ASP A 147 20.32 -2.87 -17.28
C ASP A 147 21.21 -3.52 -16.21
N LYS A 148 21.49 -2.80 -15.12
CA LYS A 148 22.28 -3.32 -13.98
C LYS A 148 21.43 -3.98 -12.92
N MET A 149 20.20 -3.50 -12.72
CA MET A 149 19.28 -4.06 -11.72
C MET A 149 17.85 -3.86 -12.19
N GLY A 150 17.15 -4.97 -12.38
CA GLY A 150 15.74 -4.99 -12.80
C GLY A 150 14.80 -5.20 -11.62
N VAL A 151 13.58 -4.66 -11.77
CA VAL A 151 12.45 -4.92 -10.87
C VAL A 151 11.59 -6.00 -11.50
N TYR A 152 11.31 -7.06 -10.76
CA TYR A 152 10.53 -8.19 -11.22
C TYR A 152 9.36 -8.47 -10.30
N TYR A 153 8.30 -9.01 -10.89
CA TYR A 153 7.07 -9.37 -10.20
C TYR A 153 6.57 -10.71 -10.69
N SER A 154 6.04 -11.52 -9.78
CA SER A 154 5.29 -12.73 -10.07
C SER A 154 3.92 -12.68 -9.41
N TRP A 155 2.92 -13.26 -10.09
CA TRP A 155 1.58 -13.37 -9.54
C TRP A 155 1.55 -14.32 -8.35
N PRO A 156 0.53 -14.21 -7.47
CA PRO A 156 0.25 -15.25 -6.48
C PRO A 156 0.16 -16.62 -7.17
N SER A 157 0.96 -17.57 -6.72
CA SER A 157 0.98 -18.94 -7.22
C SER A 157 1.49 -19.88 -6.12
N ASP A 158 1.05 -21.14 -6.15
CA ASP A 158 1.56 -22.20 -5.28
C ASP A 158 3.01 -22.58 -5.61
N THR A 159 3.47 -22.25 -6.82
CA THR A 159 4.83 -22.55 -7.30
C THR A 159 5.68 -21.28 -7.29
N GLU A 160 6.71 -21.26 -6.45
CA GLU A 160 7.70 -20.19 -6.48
C GLU A 160 8.60 -20.32 -7.73
N ILE A 161 8.80 -19.21 -8.45
CA ILE A 161 9.65 -19.17 -9.64
C ILE A 161 10.95 -18.41 -9.42
N GLY A 162 12.03 -18.97 -9.97
CA GLY A 162 13.33 -18.33 -10.11
C GLY A 162 14.32 -18.49 -8.95
N GLY A 163 14.01 -19.29 -7.93
CA GLY A 163 14.96 -19.61 -6.86
C GLY A 163 15.20 -18.47 -5.85
N SER A 164 15.83 -18.79 -4.72
CA SER A 164 15.90 -17.93 -3.53
C SER A 164 17.28 -17.30 -3.27
N THR A 165 18.33 -17.74 -3.96
CA THR A 165 19.71 -17.33 -3.63
C THR A 165 20.04 -15.93 -4.14
N GLY A 166 20.37 -15.01 -3.24
CA GLY A 166 20.88 -13.67 -3.56
C GLY A 166 19.84 -12.66 -4.06
N ARG A 167 18.54 -12.94 -3.93
CA ARG A 167 17.47 -12.03 -4.35
C ARG A 167 17.05 -11.08 -3.24
N ILE A 168 16.95 -9.79 -3.56
CA ILE A 168 16.43 -8.77 -2.64
C ILE A 168 14.95 -8.61 -2.92
N GLY A 169 14.08 -9.12 -2.04
CA GLY A 169 12.64 -9.05 -2.27
C GLY A 169 11.84 -10.02 -1.42
N GLY A 170 10.59 -10.20 -1.81
CA GLY A 170 9.65 -11.09 -1.14
C GLY A 170 8.22 -10.74 -1.46
N GLN A 171 7.32 -11.24 -0.63
CA GLN A 171 5.88 -11.01 -0.77
C GLN A 171 5.56 -9.51 -0.83
N ASP A 172 4.81 -9.09 -1.85
CA ASP A 172 4.23 -7.76 -1.94
C ASP A 172 3.24 -7.59 -0.77
N PRO A 173 3.41 -6.57 0.10
CA PRO A 173 2.55 -6.35 1.27
C PRO A 173 1.13 -5.89 0.90
N ARG A 174 0.85 -5.56 -0.37
CA ARG A 174 -0.48 -5.14 -0.81
C ARG A 174 -1.38 -6.38 -1.01
N PRO A 175 -2.66 -6.34 -0.58
CA PRO A 175 -3.56 -7.50 -0.66
C PRO A 175 -3.80 -8.00 -2.08
N GLY A 176 -3.86 -9.33 -2.24
CA GLY A 176 -4.12 -9.97 -3.53
C GLY A 176 -2.96 -9.92 -4.53
N MET A 177 -1.81 -9.37 -4.11
CA MET A 177 -0.59 -9.28 -4.92
C MET A 177 0.35 -10.47 -4.64
N GLY A 178 1.26 -10.75 -5.58
CA GLY A 178 2.23 -11.84 -5.47
C GLY A 178 3.58 -11.40 -4.90
N THR A 179 4.67 -11.84 -5.52
CA THR A 179 6.03 -11.59 -5.04
C THR A 179 6.73 -10.56 -5.90
N ARG A 180 7.55 -9.72 -5.26
CA ARG A 180 8.32 -8.66 -5.92
C ARG A 180 9.77 -8.71 -5.48
N TRP A 181 10.69 -8.65 -6.43
CA TRP A 181 12.13 -8.71 -6.13
C TRP A 181 12.97 -7.89 -7.10
N LEU A 182 14.19 -7.61 -6.65
CA LEU A 182 15.25 -7.00 -7.43
C LEU A 182 16.23 -8.09 -7.85
N ASP A 183 16.65 -8.04 -9.11
CA ASP A 183 17.73 -8.87 -9.62
C ASP A 183 18.79 -8.00 -10.28
N GLY A 184 19.99 -8.02 -9.70
CA GLY A 184 21.18 -7.35 -10.24
C GLY A 184 22.40 -8.27 -10.29
N THR A 185 22.21 -9.57 -10.07
CA THR A 185 23.28 -10.58 -9.99
C THR A 185 23.63 -11.15 -11.36
N SER A 186 22.71 -11.04 -12.31
CA SER A 186 22.80 -11.60 -13.66
C SER A 186 22.42 -10.58 -14.72
N SER A 187 22.86 -10.80 -15.96
CA SER A 187 22.37 -10.03 -17.08
C SER A 187 20.85 -10.24 -17.24
N LYS A 188 20.13 -9.22 -17.73
CA LYS A 188 18.67 -9.32 -17.95
C LYS A 188 18.26 -10.59 -18.73
N PRO A 189 18.95 -11.01 -19.82
CA PRO A 189 18.64 -12.25 -20.52
C PRO A 189 18.74 -13.51 -19.65
N GLU A 190 19.77 -13.62 -18.80
CA GLU A 190 19.94 -14.77 -17.89
C GLU A 190 18.82 -14.86 -16.85
N THR A 191 18.35 -13.73 -16.33
CA THR A 191 17.23 -13.72 -15.38
C THR A 191 15.93 -14.18 -16.05
N LEU A 192 15.66 -13.72 -17.28
CA LEU A 192 14.48 -14.16 -18.03
C LEU A 192 14.55 -15.66 -18.34
N GLN A 193 15.70 -16.13 -18.81
CA GLN A 193 15.92 -17.56 -19.08
C GLN A 193 15.68 -18.43 -17.84
N ARG A 194 16.22 -18.05 -16.67
CA ARG A 194 15.98 -18.78 -15.41
C ARG A 194 14.50 -18.83 -15.02
N LEU A 195 13.74 -17.77 -15.30
CA LEU A 195 12.30 -17.73 -15.01
C LEU A 195 11.52 -18.63 -15.96
N GLU A 196 11.88 -18.65 -17.24
CA GLU A 196 11.27 -19.53 -18.26
C GLU A 196 11.58 -21.01 -17.99
N GLU A 197 12.84 -21.35 -17.67
CA GLU A 197 13.27 -22.69 -17.27
C GLU A 197 12.57 -23.16 -15.99
N GLY A 198 12.26 -22.22 -15.10
CA GLY A 198 11.43 -22.45 -13.90
C GLY A 198 9.94 -22.64 -14.19
N GLY A 199 9.53 -22.71 -15.45
CA GLY A 199 8.13 -22.84 -15.87
C GLY A 199 7.33 -21.54 -15.78
N GLY A 200 8.00 -20.39 -15.72
CA GLY A 200 7.36 -19.08 -15.70
C GLY A 200 6.80 -18.66 -17.05
N GLN A 201 5.58 -18.12 -17.06
CA GLN A 201 4.98 -17.48 -18.23
C GLN A 201 5.21 -15.96 -18.17
N ALA A 202 5.93 -15.41 -19.15
CA ALA A 202 6.09 -13.97 -19.30
C ALA A 202 4.75 -13.32 -19.67
N VAL A 203 4.42 -12.20 -19.02
CA VAL A 203 3.21 -11.42 -19.28
C VAL A 203 3.50 -9.93 -19.42
N THR A 204 2.52 -9.20 -19.95
CA THR A 204 2.67 -7.78 -20.29
C THR A 204 2.45 -6.85 -19.10
N LEU A 205 2.95 -5.62 -19.20
CA LEU A 205 2.69 -4.56 -18.21
C LEU A 205 1.19 -4.18 -18.12
N GLN A 206 0.45 -4.35 -19.21
CA GLN A 206 -0.99 -4.11 -19.22
C GLN A 206 -1.72 -5.15 -18.39
N GLU A 207 -1.37 -6.44 -18.49
CA GLU A 207 -1.92 -7.49 -17.64
C GLU A 207 -1.61 -7.27 -16.16
N TYR A 208 -0.40 -6.77 -15.85
CA TYR A 208 -0.04 -6.34 -14.49
C TYR A 208 -0.96 -5.21 -13.98
N THR A 209 -1.16 -4.19 -14.82
CA THR A 209 -2.04 -3.05 -14.49
C THR A 209 -3.48 -3.51 -14.29
N ILE A 210 -4.01 -4.39 -15.14
CA ILE A 210 -5.34 -4.97 -15.00
C ILE A 210 -5.45 -5.73 -13.66
N HIS A 211 -4.47 -6.57 -13.33
CA HIS A 211 -4.47 -7.31 -12.07
C HIS A 211 -4.49 -6.39 -10.84
N ARG A 212 -3.68 -5.32 -10.84
CA ARG A 212 -3.71 -4.30 -9.77
C ARG A 212 -5.06 -3.62 -9.66
N MET A 213 -5.62 -3.17 -10.80
CA MET A 213 -6.90 -2.46 -10.84
C MET A 213 -8.04 -3.34 -10.35
N LEU A 214 -8.09 -4.62 -10.71
CA LEU A 214 -9.09 -5.56 -10.20
C LEU A 214 -8.99 -5.76 -8.68
N ASN A 215 -7.77 -5.70 -8.11
CA ASN A 215 -7.54 -5.78 -6.67
C ASN A 215 -7.72 -4.44 -5.93
N GLY A 216 -7.99 -3.34 -6.63
CA GLY A 216 -8.12 -2.01 -6.03
C GLY A 216 -6.79 -1.39 -5.57
N VAL A 217 -5.69 -1.75 -6.21
CA VAL A 217 -4.34 -1.33 -5.83
C VAL A 217 -3.82 -0.23 -6.76
N ALA A 218 -3.69 0.98 -6.21
CA ALA A 218 -3.09 2.11 -6.92
C ALA A 218 -1.55 2.03 -6.95
N GLU A 219 -0.93 2.42 -8.07
CA GLU A 219 0.53 2.51 -8.24
C GLU A 219 0.88 3.62 -9.25
N GLY A 220 1.91 4.41 -8.95
CA GLY A 220 2.42 5.45 -9.83
C GLY A 220 1.61 6.75 -9.85
N GLN A 221 2.15 7.78 -10.51
CA GLN A 221 1.67 9.17 -10.38
C GLN A 221 0.39 9.45 -11.17
N THR A 222 0.07 8.62 -12.16
CA THR A 222 -1.20 8.66 -12.90
C THR A 222 -2.39 8.31 -11.99
N GLU A 223 -2.19 7.37 -11.09
CA GLU A 223 -3.20 6.89 -10.13
C GLU A 223 -3.09 7.63 -8.78
N LEU A 224 -1.88 8.12 -8.43
CA LEU A 224 -1.58 8.87 -7.21
C LEU A 224 -0.99 10.25 -7.54
N PRO A 225 -1.83 11.23 -7.94
CA PRO A 225 -1.37 12.56 -8.30
C PRO A 225 -0.48 13.22 -7.24
N THR A 226 0.73 13.60 -7.67
CA THR A 226 1.77 14.23 -6.85
C THR A 226 1.25 15.46 -6.13
N ALA A 227 1.56 15.56 -4.84
CA ALA A 227 1.18 16.62 -3.91
C ALA A 227 -0.34 16.82 -3.70
N ASN A 228 -1.19 16.00 -4.30
CA ASN A 228 -2.65 16.08 -4.14
C ASN A 228 -3.21 14.91 -3.34
N SER A 229 -2.70 13.70 -3.57
CA SER A 229 -3.18 12.47 -2.93
C SER A 229 -2.82 12.39 -1.44
N LEU A 230 -3.73 11.82 -0.64
CA LEU A 230 -3.51 11.54 0.78
C LEU A 230 -3.17 10.06 1.00
N PRO A 231 -2.22 9.73 1.90
CA PRO A 231 -1.84 8.35 2.19
C PRO A 231 -3.03 7.45 2.55
N GLN A 232 -3.88 7.90 3.48
CA GLN A 232 -5.03 7.10 3.90
C GLN A 232 -6.16 7.06 2.87
N GLU A 233 -6.35 8.11 2.06
CA GLU A 233 -7.30 8.03 0.93
C GLU A 233 -6.80 7.07 -0.16
N SER A 234 -5.49 6.83 -0.21
CA SER A 234 -4.82 5.94 -1.16
C SER A 234 -4.57 4.53 -0.60
N ASN A 235 -5.18 4.19 0.54
CA ASN A 235 -5.10 2.88 1.22
C ASN A 235 -3.71 2.47 1.73
N ILE A 236 -2.73 3.39 1.77
CA ILE A 236 -1.37 3.08 2.24
C ILE A 236 -1.37 2.61 3.70
N ASP A 237 -2.30 3.10 4.52
CA ASP A 237 -2.49 2.65 5.90
C ASP A 237 -2.90 1.18 6.00
N PHE A 238 -3.66 0.67 5.03
CA PHE A 238 -4.07 -0.73 4.96
C PHE A 238 -2.99 -1.67 4.41
N PHE A 239 -1.96 -1.13 3.76
CA PHE A 239 -0.84 -1.92 3.23
C PHE A 239 0.38 -1.94 4.17
N GLY A 240 0.20 -1.50 5.42
CA GLY A 240 1.29 -1.41 6.41
C GLY A 240 2.27 -0.26 6.14
N GLY A 241 1.95 0.64 5.22
CA GLY A 241 2.83 1.72 4.80
C GLY A 241 2.85 2.95 5.71
N ILE A 242 2.08 2.94 6.80
CA ILE A 242 2.05 3.98 7.82
C ILE A 242 2.13 3.34 9.20
N ASP A 243 3.10 3.77 9.99
CA ASP A 243 3.14 3.47 11.41
C ASP A 243 2.74 4.71 12.22
N PHE A 244 1.65 4.61 12.96
CA PHE A 244 1.14 5.71 13.80
C PHE A 244 1.88 5.84 15.14
N THR A 245 2.82 4.93 15.43
CA THR A 245 3.56 4.85 16.70
C THR A 245 5.06 5.13 16.56
N LYS A 246 5.57 5.36 15.35
CA LYS A 246 6.99 5.73 15.14
C LYS A 246 7.24 7.19 15.48
N GLY A 247 8.53 7.53 15.54
CA GLY A 247 9.01 8.90 15.68
C GLY A 247 8.68 9.82 14.49
N CYS A 248 9.16 11.05 14.57
CA CYS A 248 8.82 12.10 13.60
C CYS A 248 9.26 11.77 12.17
N TYR A 249 8.42 12.13 11.20
CA TYR A 249 8.76 12.06 9.77
C TYR A 249 8.18 13.24 9.00
N LEU A 250 8.72 13.51 7.80
CA LEU A 250 8.26 14.61 6.95
C LEU A 250 6.77 14.45 6.58
N GLY A 251 5.97 15.50 6.83
CA GLY A 251 4.54 15.51 6.49
C GLY A 251 3.64 14.75 7.48
N GLN A 252 4.15 14.35 8.65
CA GLN A 252 3.42 13.57 9.65
C GLN A 252 2.13 14.25 10.15
N GLU A 253 2.14 15.58 10.34
CA GLU A 253 1.04 16.34 10.98
C GLU A 253 -0.33 16.01 10.39
N LEU A 254 -0.46 16.08 9.06
CA LEU A 254 -1.74 15.80 8.40
C LEU A 254 -2.14 14.32 8.52
N THR A 255 -1.18 13.41 8.34
CA THR A 255 -1.41 11.96 8.44
C THR A 255 -1.92 11.59 9.84
N ILE A 256 -1.28 12.08 10.90
CA ILE A 256 -1.67 11.83 12.28
C ILE A 256 -3.01 12.49 12.60
N ARG A 257 -3.22 13.75 12.19
CA ARG A 257 -4.50 14.43 12.36
C ARG A 257 -5.64 13.61 11.74
N THR A 258 -5.51 13.21 10.48
CA THR A 258 -6.50 12.37 9.79
C THR A 258 -6.77 11.05 10.52
N HIS A 259 -5.74 10.43 11.11
CA HIS A 259 -5.92 9.20 11.90
C HIS A 259 -6.70 9.42 13.21
N HIS A 260 -6.40 10.49 13.94
CA HIS A 260 -6.97 10.74 15.27
C HIS A 260 -8.30 11.49 15.25
N THR A 261 -8.46 12.50 14.40
CA THR A 261 -9.60 13.43 14.47
C THR A 261 -10.79 13.00 13.62
N GLY A 262 -10.64 12.03 12.71
CA GLY A 262 -11.68 11.77 11.72
C GLY A 262 -11.70 10.36 11.17
N VAL A 263 -12.80 10.03 10.51
CA VAL A 263 -12.92 8.83 9.70
C VAL A 263 -12.51 9.18 8.26
N VAL A 264 -11.77 8.27 7.61
CA VAL A 264 -11.36 8.42 6.22
C VAL A 264 -12.57 8.18 5.33
N ARG A 265 -13.23 9.26 4.89
CA ARG A 265 -14.49 9.20 4.13
C ARG A 265 -14.34 8.90 2.65
N LYS A 266 -13.13 9.10 2.10
CA LYS A 266 -12.82 8.81 0.70
C LYS A 266 -11.70 7.80 0.63
N ARG A 267 -11.85 6.79 -0.22
CA ARG A 267 -10.77 5.84 -0.54
C ARG A 267 -10.76 5.50 -2.02
N ILE A 268 -9.59 5.14 -2.53
CA ILE A 268 -9.47 4.57 -3.87
C ILE A 268 -10.17 3.22 -3.89
N LEU A 269 -11.09 3.04 -4.85
CA LEU A 269 -11.81 1.81 -5.10
C LEU A 269 -11.64 1.37 -6.55
N PRO A 270 -11.61 0.05 -6.81
CA PRO A 270 -11.77 -0.48 -8.15
C PRO A 270 -13.16 -0.18 -8.68
N CYS A 271 -13.24 0.17 -9.96
CA CYS A 271 -14.47 0.56 -10.64
C CYS A 271 -14.57 -0.15 -11.98
N GLN A 272 -15.80 -0.46 -12.39
CA GLN A 272 -16.12 -0.94 -13.73
C GLN A 272 -16.95 0.10 -14.46
N LEU A 273 -16.50 0.46 -15.66
CA LEU A 273 -17.24 1.26 -16.63
C LEU A 273 -18.21 0.37 -17.40
N TYR A 274 -19.37 0.91 -17.72
CA TYR A 274 -20.39 0.20 -18.47
C TYR A 274 -21.26 1.16 -19.28
N ASP A 275 -21.92 0.62 -20.30
CA ASP A 275 -23.00 1.33 -21.01
C ASP A 275 -24.31 1.16 -20.25
N GLU A 276 -25.16 2.18 -20.23
CA GLU A 276 -26.44 2.18 -19.53
C GLU A 276 -27.33 0.99 -19.92
N GLN A 277 -27.24 0.51 -21.17
CA GLN A 277 -28.02 -0.67 -21.61
C GLN A 277 -27.44 -2.01 -21.13
N ASN A 278 -26.18 -2.05 -20.67
CA ASN A 278 -25.48 -3.26 -20.25
C ASN A 278 -24.89 -3.12 -18.84
N PRO A 279 -25.73 -2.92 -17.79
CA PRO A 279 -25.25 -2.75 -16.43
C PRO A 279 -24.61 -4.03 -15.86
N PRO A 280 -23.63 -3.91 -14.96
CA PRO A 280 -23.12 -5.02 -14.16
C PRO A 280 -24.26 -5.72 -13.40
N SER A 281 -24.18 -7.04 -13.24
CA SER A 281 -25.21 -7.80 -12.52
C SER A 281 -25.36 -7.30 -11.07
N SER A 282 -26.59 -7.31 -10.54
CA SER A 282 -26.88 -6.81 -9.19
C SER A 282 -26.06 -7.51 -8.09
N GLY A 283 -25.81 -8.81 -8.24
CA GLY A 283 -25.01 -9.61 -7.30
C GLY A 283 -23.49 -9.56 -7.52
N GLN A 284 -22.99 -8.79 -8.49
CA GLN A 284 -21.56 -8.71 -8.78
C GLN A 284 -20.82 -7.96 -7.66
N THR A 285 -19.84 -8.63 -7.05
CA THR A 285 -19.06 -8.12 -5.90
C THR A 285 -17.65 -7.66 -6.27
N THR A 286 -17.13 -8.07 -7.43
CA THR A 286 -15.82 -7.68 -7.96
C THR A 286 -15.94 -7.11 -9.36
N PRO A 287 -15.09 -6.16 -9.78
CA PRO A 287 -15.05 -5.72 -11.18
C PRO A 287 -14.66 -6.88 -12.11
N GLU A 288 -15.13 -6.83 -13.34
CA GLU A 288 -14.80 -7.78 -14.40
C GLU A 288 -14.19 -7.04 -15.59
N TYR A 289 -13.00 -7.47 -16.01
CA TYR A 289 -12.34 -6.94 -17.21
C TYR A 289 -12.88 -7.61 -18.47
N LYS A 290 -13.31 -6.80 -19.44
CA LYS A 290 -13.86 -7.23 -20.73
C LYS A 290 -13.01 -6.63 -21.86
N PRO A 291 -12.06 -7.38 -22.44
CA PRO A 291 -11.10 -6.85 -23.42
C PRO A 291 -11.78 -6.39 -24.72
N ASP A 292 -12.88 -7.03 -25.11
CA ASP A 292 -13.57 -6.75 -26.37
C ASP A 292 -14.53 -5.55 -26.28
N LEU A 293 -14.71 -4.98 -25.09
CA LEU A 293 -15.62 -3.86 -24.86
C LEU A 293 -14.91 -2.52 -25.08
N SER A 294 -15.27 -1.82 -26.15
CA SER A 294 -14.77 -0.47 -26.44
C SER A 294 -15.69 0.58 -25.82
N LEU A 295 -15.27 1.13 -24.67
CA LEU A 295 -15.98 2.23 -23.99
C LEU A 295 -15.13 3.51 -24.03
N PRO A 296 -15.76 4.70 -24.01
CA PRO A 296 -15.03 5.95 -23.84
C PRO A 296 -14.35 5.98 -22.47
N MET A 297 -13.03 6.24 -22.46
CA MET A 297 -12.24 6.36 -21.23
C MET A 297 -12.30 7.80 -20.70
N PRO A 298 -12.75 8.01 -19.45
CA PRO A 298 -12.75 9.34 -18.87
C PRO A 298 -11.32 9.86 -18.62
N PRO A 299 -11.06 11.16 -18.85
CA PRO A 299 -9.80 11.79 -18.45
C PRO A 299 -9.56 11.67 -16.94
N SER A 300 -8.29 11.62 -16.53
CA SER A 300 -7.93 11.65 -15.11
C SER A 300 -8.54 12.85 -14.40
N GLN A 301 -8.94 12.67 -13.15
CA GLN A 301 -9.58 13.67 -12.29
C GLN A 301 -11.00 14.09 -12.69
N SER A 302 -11.62 13.44 -13.68
CA SER A 302 -13.02 13.67 -14.05
C SER A 302 -13.97 13.44 -12.86
N ASN A 303 -14.99 14.29 -12.73
CA ASN A 303 -15.91 14.21 -11.61
C ASN A 303 -16.89 13.05 -11.78
N ILE A 304 -17.14 12.33 -10.69
CA ILE A 304 -18.18 11.32 -10.61
C ILE A 304 -19.40 11.94 -9.94
N SER A 305 -20.58 11.76 -10.51
CA SER A 305 -21.85 12.26 -9.99
C SER A 305 -22.91 11.16 -10.00
N LYS A 306 -23.92 11.32 -9.14
CA LYS A 306 -25.15 10.53 -9.19
C LYS A 306 -25.87 10.76 -10.53
N LEU A 307 -26.48 9.73 -11.10
CA LEU A 307 -27.23 9.82 -12.36
C LEU A 307 -28.39 10.81 -12.22
N ASN A 308 -29.15 10.69 -11.13
CA ASN A 308 -30.33 11.51 -10.84
C ASN A 308 -30.02 12.73 -9.94
N ALA A 309 -28.80 13.26 -10.02
CA ALA A 309 -28.40 14.42 -9.23
C ALA A 309 -29.28 15.63 -9.56
N ARG A 310 -30.04 16.12 -8.58
CA ARG A 310 -30.79 17.39 -8.70
C ARG A 310 -29.83 18.57 -8.50
N GLY A 311 -29.53 19.29 -9.58
CA GLY A 311 -28.71 20.50 -9.57
C GLY A 311 -27.20 20.25 -9.48
N ARG A 312 -26.43 21.30 -9.15
CA ARG A 312 -24.96 21.26 -9.03
C ARG A 312 -24.54 20.64 -7.68
N GLY A 313 -24.87 19.37 -7.49
CA GLY A 313 -24.58 18.62 -6.27
C GLY A 313 -23.07 18.43 -6.03
N ARG A 314 -22.72 18.08 -4.79
CA ARG A 314 -21.36 17.67 -4.43
C ARG A 314 -20.97 16.43 -5.24
N SER A 315 -19.80 16.43 -5.90
CA SER A 315 -19.30 15.24 -6.60
C SER A 315 -19.31 14.04 -5.63
N SER A 316 -19.56 12.83 -6.14
CA SER A 316 -19.49 11.58 -5.37
C SER A 316 -18.05 11.09 -5.25
N GLY A 317 -17.25 11.32 -6.29
CA GLY A 317 -15.84 10.93 -6.36
C GLY A 317 -15.10 11.58 -7.52
N LYS A 318 -13.89 11.09 -7.78
CA LYS A 318 -13.07 11.45 -8.93
C LYS A 318 -12.50 10.20 -9.60
N TRP A 319 -12.62 10.13 -10.92
CA TRP A 319 -11.93 9.12 -11.73
C TRP A 319 -10.41 9.37 -11.70
N LEU A 320 -9.60 8.30 -11.65
CA LEU A 320 -8.14 8.41 -11.62
C LEU A 320 -7.51 7.94 -12.93
N SER A 321 -7.67 6.65 -13.25
CA SER A 321 -7.10 6.00 -14.43
C SER A 321 -7.79 4.65 -14.67
N GLY A 322 -7.71 4.11 -15.87
CA GLY A 322 -8.30 2.81 -16.22
C GLY A 322 -7.71 2.16 -17.46
N VAL A 323 -8.09 0.90 -17.67
CA VAL A 323 -7.74 0.08 -18.84
C VAL A 323 -9.01 -0.63 -19.32
N GLY A 324 -9.39 -0.42 -20.59
CA GLY A 324 -10.63 -0.95 -21.14
C GLY A 324 -11.84 -0.49 -20.32
N ASN A 325 -12.60 -1.43 -19.77
CA ASN A 325 -13.79 -1.16 -18.98
C ASN A 325 -13.56 -1.15 -17.46
N ILE A 326 -12.32 -1.18 -16.96
CA ILE A 326 -12.02 -1.13 -15.52
C ILE A 326 -11.09 0.04 -15.19
N GLY A 327 -11.06 0.43 -13.92
CA GLY A 327 -10.09 1.41 -13.43
C GLY A 327 -10.21 1.68 -11.96
N LEU A 328 -9.58 2.77 -11.52
CA LEU A 328 -9.60 3.22 -10.13
C LEU A 328 -10.25 4.59 -10.02
N ALA A 329 -10.98 4.80 -8.94
CA ALA A 329 -11.56 6.09 -8.60
C ALA A 329 -11.43 6.38 -7.10
N LEU A 330 -11.25 7.65 -6.77
CA LEU A 330 -11.37 8.14 -5.41
C LEU A 330 -12.85 8.33 -5.07
N CYS A 331 -13.41 7.40 -4.30
CA CYS A 331 -14.84 7.31 -4.02
C CYS A 331 -15.16 7.74 -2.59
N ARG A 332 -16.28 8.45 -2.39
CA ARG A 332 -16.85 8.64 -1.04
C ARG A 332 -17.56 7.37 -0.60
N LEU A 333 -17.06 6.76 0.47
CA LEU A 333 -17.50 5.44 0.91
C LEU A 333 -18.99 5.40 1.26
N GLU A 334 -19.45 6.25 2.18
CA GLU A 334 -20.86 6.27 2.63
C GLU A 334 -21.86 6.73 1.55
N MET A 335 -21.38 7.34 0.46
CA MET A 335 -22.24 7.72 -0.66
C MET A 335 -22.33 6.60 -1.68
N MET A 336 -21.18 6.07 -2.09
CA MET A 336 -21.06 5.19 -3.25
C MET A 336 -21.06 3.71 -2.90
N THR A 337 -21.01 3.35 -1.61
CA THR A 337 -20.90 1.96 -1.14
C THR A 337 -21.71 1.76 0.13
N ASP A 338 -21.92 0.50 0.48
CA ASP A 338 -22.58 0.06 1.70
C ASP A 338 -21.73 0.22 2.97
N ILE A 339 -20.48 0.72 2.87
CA ILE A 339 -19.64 0.99 4.04
C ILE A 339 -20.24 2.11 4.87
N GLN A 340 -20.54 1.81 6.12
CA GLN A 340 -20.95 2.78 7.14
C GLN A 340 -19.74 3.20 7.98
N LEU A 341 -19.47 4.50 8.04
CA LEU A 341 -18.36 5.07 8.81
C LEU A 341 -18.86 5.80 10.06
N THR A 342 -20.09 6.30 10.01
CA THR A 342 -20.78 7.04 11.05
C THR A 342 -22.17 6.44 11.27
N ALA A 343 -22.66 6.47 12.51
CA ALA A 343 -23.94 5.86 12.87
C ALA A 343 -25.17 6.62 12.33
N ASP A 344 -25.01 7.91 12.01
CA ASP A 344 -26.15 8.84 11.94
C ASP A 344 -26.70 9.10 10.52
N THR A 345 -26.07 8.61 9.44
CA THR A 345 -26.62 8.80 8.09
C THR A 345 -26.25 7.67 7.12
N ALA A 346 -27.22 6.83 6.75
CA ALA A 346 -27.11 5.96 5.58
C ALA A 346 -27.31 6.81 4.32
N ASN A 347 -26.21 7.35 3.77
CA ASN A 347 -26.23 8.13 2.52
C ASN A 347 -26.18 7.25 1.25
N TYR A 348 -26.13 5.93 1.43
CA TYR A 348 -26.04 4.93 0.37
C TYR A 348 -27.43 4.41 0.00
N ASP A 349 -27.72 4.41 -1.30
CA ASP A 349 -28.90 3.77 -1.89
C ASP A 349 -28.39 2.75 -2.94
N PRO A 350 -28.70 1.45 -2.80
CA PRO A 350 -28.27 0.43 -3.76
C PRO A 350 -28.84 0.61 -5.17
N ASN A 351 -29.90 1.40 -5.33
CA ASN A 351 -30.49 1.72 -6.64
C ASN A 351 -29.85 2.97 -7.28
N GLU A 352 -29.03 3.71 -6.53
CA GLU A 352 -28.34 4.88 -7.06
C GLU A 352 -27.23 4.46 -8.03
N GLN A 353 -27.24 5.07 -9.21
CA GLN A 353 -26.22 4.83 -10.23
C GLN A 353 -25.31 6.05 -10.35
N TYR A 354 -24.08 5.81 -10.80
CA TYR A 354 -23.07 6.84 -10.93
C TYR A 354 -22.60 6.95 -12.37
N LYS A 355 -22.30 8.19 -12.78
CA LYS A 355 -21.69 8.49 -14.06
C LYS A 355 -20.48 9.39 -13.91
N VAL A 356 -19.57 9.27 -14.87
CA VAL A 356 -18.45 10.18 -15.05
C VAL A 356 -18.78 11.05 -16.25
N GLN A 357 -18.65 12.37 -16.10
CA GLN A 357 -18.88 13.33 -17.18
C GLN A 357 -17.64 14.20 -17.40
N TRP A 358 -17.29 14.45 -18.66
CA TRP A 358 -16.19 15.33 -19.04
C TRP A 358 -16.48 16.07 -20.35
N ASP A 359 -15.83 17.21 -20.52
CA ASP A 359 -15.88 18.02 -21.72
C ASP A 359 -14.84 17.51 -22.73
N VAL A 360 -15.16 17.57 -24.02
CA VAL A 360 -14.24 17.20 -25.11
C VAL A 360 -13.98 18.43 -25.98
N ASP A 361 -12.70 18.76 -26.15
CA ASP A 361 -12.29 19.93 -26.93
C ASP A 361 -12.81 19.82 -28.37
N GLY A 362 -13.61 20.81 -28.79
CA GLY A 362 -14.15 20.88 -30.15
C GLY A 362 -15.49 20.15 -30.38
N GLU A 363 -16.08 19.52 -29.35
CA GLU A 363 -17.42 18.94 -29.42
C GLU A 363 -18.43 19.77 -28.63
N GLU A 364 -19.61 20.07 -29.21
CA GLU A 364 -20.74 20.62 -28.45
C GLU A 364 -21.39 19.51 -27.62
N GLY A 365 -20.97 19.36 -26.37
CA GLY A 365 -21.58 18.42 -25.43
C GLY A 365 -20.61 17.87 -24.40
N LYS A 366 -21.17 17.16 -23.41
CA LYS A 366 -20.39 16.38 -22.44
C LYS A 366 -20.45 14.92 -22.81
N ARG A 367 -19.30 14.26 -22.85
CA ARG A 367 -19.27 12.79 -22.89
C ARG A 367 -19.55 12.25 -21.49
N GLU A 368 -20.24 11.13 -21.45
CA GLU A 368 -20.55 10.45 -20.21
C GLU A 368 -20.44 8.94 -20.33
N ILE A 369 -20.12 8.30 -19.20
CA ILE A 369 -20.09 6.84 -19.08
C ILE A 369 -20.56 6.45 -17.68
N MET A 370 -21.24 5.31 -17.58
CA MET A 370 -21.68 4.79 -16.30
C MET A 370 -20.52 4.10 -15.58
N LEU A 371 -20.55 4.15 -14.25
CA LEU A 371 -19.51 3.62 -13.39
C LEU A 371 -20.11 2.93 -12.17
N LYS A 372 -19.62 1.72 -11.86
CA LYS A 372 -19.94 1.01 -10.62
C LYS A 372 -18.64 0.82 -9.80
N PRO A 373 -18.57 1.33 -8.57
CA PRO A 373 -17.46 1.03 -7.67
C PRO A 373 -17.66 -0.33 -7.00
N PHE A 374 -16.56 -0.98 -6.64
CA PHE A 374 -16.55 -2.23 -5.89
C PHE A 374 -15.70 -2.07 -4.64
N VAL A 375 -16.09 -2.73 -3.55
CA VAL A 375 -15.37 -2.70 -2.28
C VAL A 375 -14.60 -4.01 -2.13
N PRO A 376 -13.27 -4.02 -2.27
CA PRO A 376 -12.49 -5.21 -1.99
C PRO A 376 -12.68 -5.68 -0.55
N GLN A 377 -12.64 -7.00 -0.35
CA GLN A 377 -12.81 -7.60 0.99
C GLN A 377 -11.80 -7.06 2.00
N TRP A 378 -10.53 -6.94 1.61
CA TRP A 378 -9.47 -6.40 2.47
C TRP A 378 -9.74 -4.96 2.94
N LEU A 379 -10.41 -4.15 2.11
CA LEU A 379 -10.75 -2.77 2.47
C LEU A 379 -11.88 -2.75 3.48
N ARG A 380 -12.90 -3.60 3.29
CA ARG A 380 -14.02 -3.75 4.23
C ARG A 380 -13.52 -4.17 5.61
N GLU A 381 -12.69 -5.21 5.66
CA GLU A 381 -12.07 -5.70 6.89
C GLU A 381 -11.19 -4.63 7.55
N GLY A 382 -10.37 -3.91 6.76
CA GLY A 382 -9.53 -2.83 7.26
C GLY A 382 -10.34 -1.68 7.87
N VAL A 383 -11.44 -1.27 7.23
CA VAL A 383 -12.34 -0.23 7.75
C VAL A 383 -13.00 -0.70 9.05
N GLU A 384 -13.54 -1.91 9.09
CA GLU A 384 -14.19 -2.47 10.27
C GLU A 384 -13.22 -2.57 11.46
N GLN A 385 -11.99 -3.04 11.22
CA GLN A 385 -10.94 -3.09 12.25
C GLN A 385 -10.59 -1.70 12.78
N ASN A 386 -10.51 -0.68 11.90
CA ASN A 386 -10.25 0.69 12.31
C ASN A 386 -11.39 1.27 13.15
N LEU A 387 -12.65 0.99 12.81
CA LEU A 387 -13.81 1.41 13.59
C LEU A 387 -13.80 0.76 14.99
N ARG A 388 -13.61 -0.56 15.07
CA ARG A 388 -13.49 -1.31 16.34
C ARG A 388 -12.37 -0.79 17.23
N ARG A 389 -11.22 -0.43 16.65
CA ARG A 389 -10.10 0.17 17.40
C ARG A 389 -10.47 1.53 18.01
N LYS A 390 -11.28 2.33 17.32
CA LYS A 390 -11.75 3.63 17.82
C LYS A 390 -12.79 3.47 18.92
N GLU A 391 -13.76 2.58 18.76
CA GLU A 391 -14.75 2.26 19.80
C GLU A 391 -14.10 1.80 21.11
N ARG A 392 -13.06 0.94 21.01
CA ARG A 392 -12.29 0.48 22.18
C ARG A 392 -11.58 1.62 22.92
N LYS A 393 -11.18 2.69 22.24
CA LYS A 393 -10.54 3.86 22.86
C LYS A 393 -11.54 4.81 23.55
N VAL A 394 -12.83 4.75 23.18
CA VAL A 394 -13.86 5.67 23.67
C VAL A 394 -14.53 5.18 24.96
N LYS A 395 -14.50 3.88 25.29
CA LYS A 395 -15.06 3.38 26.56
C LYS A 395 -14.29 3.93 27.78
N PRO A 396 -14.91 4.69 28.70
CA PRO A 396 -14.26 5.16 29.91
C PRO A 396 -13.94 3.99 30.86
N ARG A 397 -12.86 4.14 31.65
CA ARG A 397 -12.70 3.38 32.90
C ARG A 397 -13.97 3.61 33.72
N ARG A 398 -14.61 2.54 34.19
CA ARG A 398 -15.65 2.66 35.23
C ARG A 398 -14.99 3.37 36.42
N GLU A 399 -15.52 4.53 36.78
CA GLU A 399 -15.29 5.12 38.08
C GLU A 399 -15.83 4.09 39.09
N GLU A 400 -14.93 3.48 39.86
CA GLU A 400 -15.33 2.78 41.07
C GLU A 400 -15.75 3.89 42.04
N ASP A 401 -17.06 4.00 42.25
CA ASP A 401 -17.67 4.84 43.27
C ASP A 401 -17.22 4.31 44.65
N ASP A 402 -16.07 4.78 45.14
CA ASP A 402 -15.70 4.69 46.55
C ASP A 402 -16.57 5.68 47.34
N TYR A 403 -17.80 5.25 47.64
CA TYR A 403 -18.53 5.78 48.80
C TYR A 403 -17.96 5.10 50.04
N GLU A 404 -16.94 5.71 50.65
CA GLU A 404 -16.65 5.46 52.06
C GLU A 404 -17.74 6.15 52.89
N ASP A 405 -18.67 5.33 53.40
CA ASP A 405 -19.53 5.70 54.53
C ASP A 405 -18.65 6.03 55.74
N VAL A 406 -18.70 7.30 56.16
CA VAL A 406 -18.14 7.74 57.45
C VAL A 406 -19.31 7.85 58.43
N ASP A 407 -19.50 6.81 59.24
CA ASP A 407 -20.28 6.85 60.48
C ASP A 407 -19.39 7.23 61.68
#